data_AF-A0A1Q7N374-F1
#
_entry.id   AF-A0A1Q7N374-F1
#
_cell.length_a   1.000
_cell.length_b   1.000
_cell.length_c   1.000
_cell.angle_alpha   90.00
_cell.angle_beta   90.00
_cell.angle_gamma   90.00
#
_symmetry.space_group_name_H-M   'P 1'
#
loop_
_entity.id
_entity.type
_entity.pdbx_description
1 polymer ?
#
loop_
_entity_poly.entity_id
_entity_poly.type
_entity_poly.pdbx_seq_one_letter_code
_entity_poly.pdbx_strand_id
1 'polypeptide(L)'
;MARKNAPTISQEELYPPSDELTRQDLDDARLLDLDAEQESPFLRGQKRVSVRRGCLPKKTVTRLTGTLIVLVVMFLGSVAVAAVYHYGERSWRFRVDSSDHIEITGLENVTRSQVMEVIGGDIGRNIFFVPMAQRKKQLEQIPWVESASVMRFVPNRLKIEIHERTPVAFARVGSRVLLVDGQGTLMELPNQKKYSFPVILGMNSGEPLSTRIPRMRIYQSVLSQLDSGGAHYSRDLSEVDLSDPDDVKVLTNNPEGEVLVHLGSSNYLDRYKVYVGHVREWRQQFDKVESVDLRYDRQIIVNPDLNGAIKQSPLSRSAAKAAMAAGVKPAALTTRLTTNSKAVAPRPVATPEKKRKVKAWHRKTARKKTWASKTWTPKKSWKPATEAARTGTKPSPAIAKEQEHQ
;
A
#
# COMPACT_ATOMS: atom_id res chain seq x y z
N MET A 1 -39.40 27.59 -4.45
CA MET A 1 -40.80 27.11 -4.24
C MET A 1 -40.92 26.51 -2.84
N ALA A 2 -42.07 25.94 -2.45
CA ALA A 2 -42.57 25.94 -1.06
C ALA A 2 -42.00 24.86 -0.10
N ARG A 3 -42.29 25.05 1.19
CA ARG A 3 -42.04 24.15 2.33
C ARG A 3 -43.28 23.29 2.64
N LYS A 4 -43.14 22.13 3.31
CA LYS A 4 -43.65 21.88 4.70
C LYS A 4 -43.57 20.39 5.15
N ASN A 5 -42.91 20.21 6.29
CA ASN A 5 -43.26 19.47 7.53
C ASN A 5 -44.34 18.36 7.56
N ALA A 6 -44.08 17.34 8.39
CA ALA A 6 -45.02 16.44 9.08
C ALA A 6 -45.77 17.17 10.26
N PRO A 7 -46.53 16.55 11.20
CA PRO A 7 -46.81 15.12 11.49
C PRO A 7 -48.32 14.82 11.78
N THR A 8 -48.67 13.73 12.49
CA THR A 8 -49.54 13.69 13.71
C THR A 8 -49.88 12.24 14.15
N ILE A 9 -50.18 12.04 15.44
CA ILE A 9 -50.74 10.82 16.07
C ILE A 9 -52.05 11.22 16.75
N SER A 10 -53.09 10.36 16.70
CA SER A 10 -54.25 10.43 17.59
C SER A 10 -54.70 9.04 18.04
N GLN A 11 -55.19 8.94 19.27
CA GLN A 11 -56.01 7.83 19.78
C GLN A 11 -57.51 8.17 19.61
N GLU A 12 -58.37 7.34 20.21
CA GLU A 12 -59.78 7.61 20.57
C GLU A 12 -60.81 7.55 19.41
N GLU A 13 -62.03 7.00 19.57
CA GLU A 13 -62.66 6.12 20.59
C GLU A 13 -64.04 5.63 20.02
N LEU A 14 -64.97 5.19 20.88
CA LEU A 14 -66.44 5.03 20.69
C LEU A 14 -67.00 3.88 19.79
N TYR A 15 -67.68 2.94 20.46
CA TYR A 15 -68.90 2.20 20.04
C TYR A 15 -70.15 3.15 20.14
N PRO A 16 -71.46 2.76 19.99
CA PRO A 16 -72.13 1.43 19.95
C PRO A 16 -73.15 1.33 18.76
N PRO A 17 -74.27 0.55 18.76
CA PRO A 17 -74.80 -0.55 19.62
C PRO A 17 -75.01 -1.85 18.79
N SER A 18 -75.92 -2.83 18.98
CA SER A 18 -77.05 -3.16 19.91
C SER A 18 -77.29 -4.71 19.86
N ASP A 19 -78.23 -5.42 20.51
CA ASP A 19 -79.25 -5.16 21.57
C ASP A 19 -79.62 -6.52 22.28
N GLU A 20 -80.74 -6.56 23.03
CA GLU A 20 -81.51 -7.73 23.55
C GLU A 20 -80.85 -8.60 24.65
N LEU A 21 -81.23 -8.44 25.94
CA LEU A 21 -82.41 -9.01 26.65
C LEU A 21 -82.16 -10.45 27.20
N THR A 22 -82.49 -10.85 28.44
CA THR A 22 -83.31 -10.22 29.51
C THR A 22 -82.99 -10.73 30.93
N ARG A 23 -82.91 -9.82 31.93
CA ARG A 23 -83.25 -10.00 33.38
C ARG A 23 -82.52 -11.15 34.17
N GLN A 24 -82.52 -11.20 35.51
CA GLN A 24 -83.41 -10.58 36.50
C GLN A 24 -82.71 -10.25 37.84
N ASP A 25 -83.19 -9.16 38.48
CA ASP A 25 -83.09 -8.66 39.87
C ASP A 25 -81.79 -8.90 40.69
N LEU A 26 -81.05 -7.89 41.18
CA LEU A 26 -81.35 -6.65 41.95
C LEU A 26 -81.45 -6.81 43.47
N ASP A 27 -80.74 -5.89 44.15
CA ASP A 27 -80.85 -5.46 45.55
C ASP A 27 -80.53 -6.50 46.65
N ASP A 28 -80.09 -6.12 47.86
CA ASP A 28 -80.00 -4.77 48.45
C ASP A 28 -78.66 -4.55 49.20
N ALA A 29 -78.31 -3.30 49.46
CA ALA A 29 -77.12 -2.91 50.22
C ALA A 29 -77.45 -2.50 51.67
N ARG A 30 -76.59 -2.91 52.63
CA ARG A 30 -76.38 -2.26 53.94
C ARG A 30 -75.13 -2.85 54.61
N LEU A 31 -74.15 -2.00 54.94
CA LEU A 31 -73.93 -1.33 56.23
C LEU A 31 -73.41 -2.25 57.35
N LEU A 32 -72.19 -1.91 57.79
CA LEU A 32 -71.74 -1.76 59.18
C LEU A 32 -71.72 -2.97 60.14
N ASP A 33 -70.47 -3.30 60.50
CA ASP A 33 -69.95 -3.13 61.87
C ASP A 33 -70.20 -4.25 62.90
N LEU A 34 -69.61 -4.06 64.08
CA LEU A 34 -69.55 -4.90 65.29
C LEU A 34 -68.49 -6.01 65.27
N ASP A 35 -67.35 -5.66 65.87
CA ASP A 35 -66.51 -6.60 66.62
C ASP A 35 -67.36 -7.43 67.60
N ALA A 36 -67.01 -8.71 67.74
CA ALA A 36 -67.40 -9.53 68.87
C ALA A 36 -66.23 -10.47 69.23
N GLU A 37 -65.74 -10.37 70.46
CA GLU A 37 -64.75 -11.28 71.01
C GLU A 37 -65.38 -12.68 71.24
N GLN A 38 -64.57 -13.75 71.25
CA GLN A 38 -64.09 -14.35 72.51
C GLN A 38 -63.18 -15.58 72.25
N GLU A 39 -62.09 -15.62 73.01
CA GLU A 39 -61.42 -16.80 73.58
C GLU A 39 -61.00 -18.04 72.75
N SER A 40 -59.76 -18.45 73.04
CA SER A 40 -59.21 -19.76 72.70
C SER A 40 -59.01 -20.62 73.95
N PRO A 41 -59.51 -21.87 74.00
CA PRO A 41 -59.15 -22.85 75.03
C PRO A 41 -58.23 -23.96 74.48
N PHE A 42 -56.96 -23.85 74.84
CA PHE A 42 -55.90 -24.85 75.01
C PHE A 42 -56.04 -26.34 74.57
N LEU A 43 -54.87 -26.89 74.21
CA LEU A 43 -54.46 -28.30 74.42
C LEU A 43 -55.30 -29.41 73.75
N ARG A 44 -55.26 -29.46 72.41
CA ARG A 44 -55.23 -30.75 71.70
C ARG A 44 -53.80 -31.12 71.34
N GLY A 45 -53.35 -32.31 71.75
CA GLY A 45 -51.96 -32.74 71.60
C GLY A 45 -51.48 -32.75 70.15
N GLN A 46 -50.16 -32.54 69.95
CA GLN A 46 -49.54 -32.52 68.62
C GLN A 46 -49.67 -33.88 67.92
N LYS A 47 -50.77 -34.06 67.18
CA LYS A 47 -50.91 -35.09 66.15
C LYS A 47 -49.72 -34.92 65.20
N ARG A 48 -48.78 -35.87 65.21
CA ARG A 48 -47.55 -35.81 64.41
C ARG A 48 -47.92 -35.56 62.95
N VAL A 49 -47.75 -34.33 62.50
CA VAL A 49 -47.93 -33.96 61.10
C VAL A 49 -46.86 -34.72 60.34
N SER A 50 -47.28 -35.72 59.56
CA SER A 50 -46.39 -36.35 58.60
C SER A 50 -45.99 -35.26 57.60
N VAL A 51 -44.77 -34.75 57.76
CA VAL A 51 -44.15 -33.82 56.80
C VAL A 51 -44.06 -34.57 55.49
N ARG A 52 -45.09 -34.43 54.68
CA ARG A 52 -45.27 -35.10 53.40
C ARG A 52 -44.21 -34.50 52.49
N ARG A 53 -43.00 -35.08 52.51
CA ARG A 53 -41.85 -34.70 51.69
C ARG A 53 -42.29 -34.72 50.23
N GLY A 54 -42.73 -33.56 49.76
CA GLY A 54 -43.41 -33.45 48.48
C GLY A 54 -42.43 -33.77 47.38
N CYS A 55 -42.64 -34.89 46.69
CA CYS A 55 -42.10 -35.02 45.34
C CYS A 55 -42.52 -33.77 44.57
N LEU A 56 -41.57 -33.11 43.93
CA LEU A 56 -41.79 -31.86 43.19
C LEU A 56 -43.01 -32.03 42.26
N PRO A 57 -43.84 -30.97 42.05
CA PRO A 57 -45.07 -31.12 41.29
C PRO A 57 -44.80 -31.76 39.94
N LYS A 58 -45.59 -32.75 39.51
CA LYS A 58 -45.30 -33.56 38.30
C LYS A 58 -45.03 -32.70 37.06
N LYS A 59 -45.74 -31.57 36.92
CA LYS A 59 -45.57 -30.56 35.85
C LYS A 59 -44.22 -29.81 35.92
N THR A 60 -43.62 -29.67 37.10
CA THR A 60 -42.28 -29.08 37.30
C THR A 60 -41.20 -30.12 37.04
N VAL A 61 -41.41 -31.38 37.46
CA VAL A 61 -40.50 -32.50 37.17
C VAL A 61 -40.36 -32.73 35.67
N THR A 62 -41.46 -32.79 34.91
CA THR A 62 -41.39 -32.99 33.45
C THR A 62 -40.70 -31.84 32.72
N ARG A 63 -40.85 -30.60 33.20
CA ARG A 63 -40.08 -29.44 32.70
C ARG A 63 -38.60 -29.57 33.03
N LEU A 64 -38.24 -29.97 34.25
CA LEU A 64 -36.85 -30.17 34.67
C LEU A 64 -36.16 -31.31 33.91
N THR A 65 -36.86 -32.42 33.64
CA THR A 65 -36.31 -33.50 32.81
C THR A 65 -36.18 -33.07 31.34
N GLY A 66 -37.12 -32.26 30.84
CA GLY A 66 -37.03 -31.68 29.50
C GLY A 66 -35.81 -30.77 29.35
N THR A 67 -35.56 -29.85 30.28
CA THR A 67 -34.37 -28.99 30.25
C THR A 67 -33.09 -29.78 30.47
N LEU A 68 -33.09 -30.82 31.32
CA LEU A 68 -31.94 -31.72 31.49
C LEU A 68 -31.60 -32.44 30.18
N ILE A 69 -32.59 -32.99 29.47
CA ILE A 69 -32.38 -33.66 28.17
C ILE A 69 -31.81 -32.67 27.14
N VAL A 70 -32.35 -31.45 27.05
CA VAL A 70 -31.82 -30.41 26.15
C VAL A 70 -30.37 -30.04 26.50
N LEU A 71 -30.04 -29.91 27.79
CA LEU A 71 -28.66 -29.64 28.24
C LEU A 71 -27.70 -30.80 27.93
N VAL A 72 -28.15 -32.05 28.10
CA VAL A 72 -27.36 -33.25 27.74
C VAL A 72 -27.13 -33.33 26.24
N VAL A 73 -28.15 -33.05 25.41
CA VAL A 73 -28.01 -33.00 23.94
C VAL A 73 -27.05 -31.87 23.52
N MET A 74 -27.16 -30.69 24.11
CA MET A 74 -26.24 -29.57 23.86
C MET A 74 -24.80 -29.89 24.28
N PHE A 75 -24.61 -30.62 25.38
CA PHE A 75 -23.28 -31.06 25.84
C PHE A 75 -22.70 -32.15 24.94
N LEU A 76 -23.48 -33.14 24.53
CA LEU A 76 -23.06 -34.16 23.56
C LEU A 76 -22.70 -33.52 22.21
N GLY A 77 -23.48 -32.53 21.77
CA GLY A 77 -23.20 -31.74 20.56
C GLY A 77 -21.90 -30.95 20.66
N SER A 78 -21.64 -30.26 21.78
CA SER A 78 -20.41 -29.49 21.96
C SER A 78 -19.17 -30.38 22.10
N VAL A 79 -19.28 -31.54 22.77
CA VAL A 79 -18.22 -32.56 22.82
C VAL A 79 -17.94 -33.14 21.43
N ALA A 80 -18.97 -33.44 20.63
CA ALA A 80 -18.79 -33.92 19.26
C ALA A 80 -18.09 -32.87 18.36
N VAL A 81 -18.49 -31.60 18.45
CA VAL A 81 -17.83 -30.49 17.73
C VAL A 81 -16.37 -30.33 18.19
N ALA A 82 -16.09 -30.40 19.50
CA ALA A 82 -14.73 -30.31 20.03
C ALA A 82 -13.85 -31.50 19.58
N ALA A 83 -14.41 -32.72 19.51
CA ALA A 83 -13.71 -33.90 19.02
C ALA A 83 -13.36 -33.80 17.52
N VAL A 84 -14.32 -33.37 16.68
CA VAL A 84 -14.09 -33.12 15.25
C VAL A 84 -13.06 -32.01 15.04
N TYR A 85 -13.15 -30.92 15.79
CA TYR A 85 -12.20 -29.82 15.74
C TYR A 85 -10.78 -30.28 16.11
N HIS A 86 -10.60 -30.95 17.26
CA HIS A 86 -9.30 -31.49 17.67
C HIS A 86 -8.74 -32.58 16.74
N TYR A 87 -9.59 -33.38 16.09
CA TYR A 87 -9.15 -34.28 15.02
C TYR A 87 -8.61 -33.48 13.82
N GLY A 88 -9.31 -32.42 13.41
CA GLY A 88 -8.87 -31.48 12.37
C GLY A 88 -7.54 -30.79 12.69
N GLU A 89 -7.31 -30.41 13.95
CA GLU A 89 -6.06 -29.77 14.40
C GLU A 89 -4.87 -30.74 14.51
N ARG A 90 -5.08 -31.90 15.15
CA ARG A 90 -4.00 -32.79 15.59
C ARG A 90 -3.71 -33.94 14.64
N SER A 91 -4.62 -34.30 13.74
CA SER A 91 -4.41 -35.42 12.81
C SER A 91 -3.28 -35.09 11.83
N TRP A 92 -2.29 -35.99 11.76
CA TRP A 92 -1.19 -35.96 10.80
C TRP A 92 -1.69 -35.83 9.36
N ARG A 93 -2.87 -36.39 9.07
CA ARG A 93 -3.47 -36.44 7.73
C ARG A 93 -3.77 -35.05 7.13
N PHE A 94 -3.81 -34.00 7.96
CA PHE A 94 -3.98 -32.61 7.51
C PHE A 94 -2.67 -31.82 7.43
N ARG A 95 -1.48 -32.46 7.49
CA ARG A 95 -0.19 -31.77 7.48
C ARG A 95 0.46 -31.75 6.09
N VAL A 96 1.08 -30.64 5.73
CA VAL A 96 1.77 -30.48 4.43
C VAL A 96 3.16 -31.09 4.55
N ASP A 97 3.25 -32.42 4.58
CA ASP A 97 4.45 -33.13 5.05
C ASP A 97 5.69 -33.00 4.14
N SER A 98 5.51 -32.77 2.83
CA SER A 98 6.60 -32.76 1.82
C SER A 98 6.39 -31.68 0.76
N SER A 99 7.47 -31.35 0.03
CA SER A 99 7.47 -30.43 -1.13
C SER A 99 6.43 -30.80 -2.20
N ASP A 100 6.08 -32.08 -2.27
CA ASP A 100 5.32 -32.66 -3.38
C ASP A 100 3.80 -32.54 -3.14
N HIS A 101 3.42 -32.15 -1.93
CA HIS A 101 2.10 -31.61 -1.61
C HIS A 101 1.98 -30.11 -1.93
N ILE A 102 3.01 -29.49 -2.52
CA ILE A 102 3.03 -28.08 -2.94
C ILE A 102 3.13 -28.02 -4.47
N GLU A 103 1.96 -28.00 -5.10
CA GLU A 103 1.78 -27.88 -6.55
C GLU A 103 1.96 -26.41 -6.96
N ILE A 104 2.86 -26.11 -7.89
CA ILE A 104 3.17 -24.75 -8.33
C ILE A 104 2.99 -24.66 -9.85
N THR A 105 2.16 -23.72 -10.31
CA THR A 105 1.86 -23.49 -11.74
C THR A 105 2.06 -22.03 -12.12
N GLY A 106 2.39 -21.78 -13.40
CA GLY A 106 2.66 -20.42 -13.91
C GLY A 106 4.10 -19.94 -13.65
N LEU A 107 5.08 -20.84 -13.80
CA LEU A 107 6.50 -20.50 -13.75
C LEU A 107 7.07 -20.40 -15.18
N GLU A 108 7.65 -19.26 -15.51
CA GLU A 108 8.36 -19.00 -16.76
C GLU A 108 9.77 -18.41 -16.52
N ASN A 109 9.86 -17.44 -15.62
CA ASN A 109 11.10 -16.75 -15.24
C ASN A 109 11.36 -16.87 -13.73
N VAL A 110 10.30 -17.06 -12.91
CA VAL A 110 10.40 -17.34 -11.48
C VAL A 110 10.82 -18.80 -11.27
N THR A 111 11.84 -19.03 -10.45
CA THR A 111 12.31 -20.38 -10.12
C THR A 111 11.46 -21.03 -9.03
N ARG A 112 11.27 -22.36 -9.07
CA ARG A 112 10.59 -23.11 -7.99
C ARG A 112 11.26 -22.86 -6.63
N SER A 113 12.57 -22.65 -6.60
CA SER A 113 13.36 -22.28 -5.42
C SER A 113 12.90 -20.97 -4.77
N GLN A 114 12.67 -19.89 -5.52
CA GLN A 114 12.21 -18.60 -4.97
C GLN A 114 10.79 -18.71 -4.36
N VAL A 115 9.91 -19.51 -4.98
CA VAL A 115 8.58 -19.81 -4.43
C VAL A 115 8.68 -20.65 -3.16
N MET A 116 9.59 -21.63 -3.14
CA MET A 116 9.80 -22.51 -1.98
C MET A 116 10.53 -21.83 -0.83
N GLU A 117 11.34 -20.79 -1.07
CA GLU A 117 11.92 -19.94 -0.03
C GLU A 117 10.82 -19.22 0.78
N VAL A 118 9.79 -18.73 0.09
CA VAL A 118 8.61 -18.14 0.75
C VAL A 118 7.78 -19.20 1.48
N ILE A 119 7.43 -20.30 0.81
CA ILE A 119 6.38 -21.23 1.28
C ILE A 119 6.92 -22.38 2.13
N GLY A 120 8.19 -22.78 1.96
CA GLY A 120 8.77 -23.98 2.59
C GLY A 120 8.70 -23.98 4.12
N GLY A 121 8.68 -22.81 4.76
CA GLY A 121 8.44 -22.67 6.20
C GLY A 121 7.03 -23.06 6.68
N ASP A 122 6.12 -23.44 5.79
CA ASP A 122 4.81 -24.05 6.10
C ASP A 122 4.81 -25.58 5.97
N ILE A 123 5.89 -26.20 5.47
CA ILE A 123 6.04 -27.66 5.43
C ILE A 123 6.00 -28.21 6.87
N GLY A 124 5.35 -29.36 7.04
CA GLY A 124 5.07 -29.97 8.34
C GLY A 124 4.02 -29.24 9.18
N ARG A 125 3.49 -28.08 8.76
CA ARG A 125 2.35 -27.43 9.43
C ARG A 125 1.04 -28.10 9.04
N ASN A 126 0.06 -28.07 9.95
CA ASN A 126 -1.33 -28.36 9.60
C ASN A 126 -1.80 -27.35 8.53
N ILE A 127 -2.42 -27.86 7.47
CA ILE A 127 -2.88 -27.14 6.29
C ILE A 127 -3.79 -25.95 6.66
N PHE A 128 -4.67 -26.11 7.65
CA PHE A 128 -5.59 -25.07 8.11
C PHE A 128 -4.83 -23.91 8.76
N PHE A 129 -3.72 -24.24 9.44
CA PHE A 129 -2.71 -23.36 10.02
C PHE A 129 -1.95 -22.43 9.06
N VAL A 130 -2.08 -22.61 7.75
CA VAL A 130 -1.31 -21.86 6.73
C VAL A 130 -1.90 -20.45 6.55
N PRO A 131 -1.13 -19.37 6.74
CA PRO A 131 -1.61 -17.99 6.63
C PRO A 131 -1.65 -17.54 5.15
N MET A 132 -2.58 -18.10 4.39
CA MET A 132 -2.65 -17.97 2.92
C MET A 132 -2.58 -16.52 2.41
N ALA A 133 -3.25 -15.58 3.09
CA ALA A 133 -3.22 -14.16 2.74
C ALA A 133 -1.87 -13.46 3.01
N GLN A 134 -1.08 -13.95 3.97
CA GLN A 134 0.30 -13.50 4.18
C GLN A 134 1.22 -14.12 3.12
N ARG A 135 1.05 -15.42 2.83
CA ARG A 135 1.83 -16.12 1.80
C ARG A 135 1.64 -15.55 0.41
N LYS A 136 0.40 -15.23 0.01
CA LYS A 136 0.12 -14.46 -1.22
C LYS A 136 0.93 -13.16 -1.27
N LYS A 137 0.86 -12.32 -0.22
CA LYS A 137 1.60 -11.05 -0.16
C LYS A 137 3.12 -11.20 -0.19
N GLN A 138 3.66 -12.32 0.32
CA GLN A 138 5.10 -12.60 0.26
C GLN A 138 5.53 -13.11 -1.13
N LEU A 139 4.69 -13.87 -1.83
CA LEU A 139 4.94 -14.22 -3.24
C LEU A 139 4.87 -12.97 -4.14
N GLU A 140 3.91 -12.07 -3.88
CA GLU A 140 3.77 -10.78 -4.58
C GLU A 140 4.89 -9.77 -4.25
N GLN A 141 5.84 -10.11 -3.37
CA GLN A 141 7.09 -9.35 -3.15
C GLN A 141 8.25 -9.83 -4.05
N ILE A 142 8.13 -11.00 -4.69
CA ILE A 142 9.10 -11.46 -5.69
C ILE A 142 8.92 -10.55 -6.93
N PRO A 143 9.94 -9.82 -7.41
CA PRO A 143 9.74 -8.76 -8.41
C PRO A 143 9.05 -9.20 -9.71
N TRP A 144 9.31 -10.44 -10.15
CA TRP A 144 8.72 -11.04 -11.35
C TRP A 144 7.24 -11.46 -11.20
N VAL A 145 6.71 -11.56 -9.98
CA VAL A 145 5.32 -11.96 -9.73
C VAL A 145 4.41 -10.75 -9.82
N GLU A 146 3.44 -10.78 -10.73
CA GLU A 146 2.39 -9.76 -10.84
C GLU A 146 1.33 -9.96 -9.78
N SER A 147 0.82 -11.20 -9.69
CA SER A 147 -0.11 -11.62 -8.65
C SER A 147 0.09 -13.11 -8.33
N ALA A 148 -0.25 -13.50 -7.10
CA ALA A 148 -0.22 -14.89 -6.67
C ALA A 148 -1.59 -15.34 -6.16
N SER A 149 -1.99 -16.56 -6.50
CA SER A 149 -3.10 -17.27 -5.88
C SER A 149 -2.56 -18.43 -5.05
N VAL A 150 -2.95 -18.51 -3.79
CA VAL A 150 -2.62 -19.62 -2.88
C VAL A 150 -3.92 -20.28 -2.51
N MET A 151 -4.06 -21.57 -2.84
CA MET A 151 -5.27 -22.37 -2.70
C MET A 151 -5.03 -23.59 -1.82
N ARG A 152 -6.06 -24.00 -1.08
CA ARG A 152 -6.00 -25.11 -0.12
C ARG A 152 -6.79 -26.30 -0.64
N PHE A 153 -6.10 -27.40 -0.93
CA PHE A 153 -6.68 -28.67 -1.35
C PHE A 153 -6.60 -29.68 -0.20
N VAL A 154 -7.70 -29.75 0.56
CA VAL A 154 -7.90 -30.66 1.69
C VAL A 154 -7.81 -32.12 1.18
N PRO A 155 -7.10 -33.03 1.85
CA PRO A 155 -6.61 -32.92 3.24
C PRO A 155 -5.26 -32.24 3.43
N ASN A 156 -4.31 -32.33 2.49
CA ASN A 156 -2.90 -32.00 2.78
C ASN A 156 -2.13 -31.21 1.71
N ARG A 157 -2.78 -30.75 0.63
CA ARG A 157 -2.11 -30.08 -0.51
C ARG A 157 -2.32 -28.57 -0.56
N LEU A 158 -1.27 -27.85 -0.94
CA LEU A 158 -1.35 -26.45 -1.34
C LEU A 158 -1.14 -26.36 -2.86
N LYS A 159 -2.02 -25.64 -3.55
CA LYS A 159 -1.80 -25.24 -4.95
C LYS A 159 -1.46 -23.76 -4.98
N ILE A 160 -0.38 -23.42 -5.67
CA ILE A 160 0.09 -22.06 -5.89
C ILE A 160 0.06 -21.79 -7.38
N GLU A 161 -0.57 -20.71 -7.75
CA GLU A 161 -0.70 -20.26 -9.14
C GLU A 161 -0.15 -18.85 -9.22
N ILE A 162 0.87 -18.67 -10.06
CA ILE A 162 1.61 -17.42 -10.23
C ILE A 162 1.25 -16.82 -11.59
N HIS A 163 0.94 -15.53 -11.59
CA HIS A 163 0.94 -14.72 -12.81
C HIS A 163 2.23 -13.92 -12.82
N GLU A 164 3.09 -14.14 -13.81
CA GLU A 164 4.33 -13.37 -13.97
C GLU A 164 4.08 -12.07 -14.73
N ARG A 165 4.90 -11.05 -14.45
CA ARG A 165 4.82 -9.74 -15.10
C ARG A 165 5.35 -9.80 -16.53
N THR A 166 4.64 -9.16 -17.44
CA THR A 166 5.17 -8.85 -18.78
C THR A 166 6.07 -7.59 -18.72
N PRO A 167 7.36 -7.70 -19.08
CA PRO A 167 8.21 -6.52 -19.23
C PRO A 167 7.85 -5.75 -20.51
N VAL A 168 7.94 -4.42 -20.46
CA VAL A 168 7.59 -3.51 -21.57
C VAL A 168 8.71 -2.54 -21.98
N ALA A 169 9.77 -2.47 -21.17
CA ALA A 169 10.95 -1.66 -21.44
C ALA A 169 12.17 -2.21 -20.69
N PHE A 170 13.36 -1.76 -21.09
CA PHE A 170 14.51 -1.73 -20.17
C PHE A 170 14.46 -0.46 -19.31
N ALA A 171 15.07 -0.51 -18.14
CA ALA A 171 15.22 0.62 -17.22
C ALA A 171 16.68 0.76 -16.81
N ARG A 172 17.29 1.91 -17.10
CA ARG A 172 18.68 2.21 -16.72
C ARG A 172 18.70 2.86 -15.34
N VAL A 173 19.13 2.09 -14.34
CA VAL A 173 19.14 2.51 -12.93
C VAL A 173 20.60 2.58 -12.44
N GLY A 174 21.18 3.78 -12.54
CA GLY A 174 22.61 3.98 -12.31
C GLY A 174 23.46 3.22 -13.35
N SER A 175 24.28 2.28 -12.87
CA SER A 175 25.10 1.40 -13.72
C SER A 175 24.43 0.08 -14.11
N ARG A 176 23.23 -0.22 -13.63
CA ARG A 176 22.51 -1.46 -13.94
C ARG A 176 21.41 -1.22 -14.97
N VAL A 177 21.25 -2.17 -15.89
CA VAL A 177 20.05 -2.30 -16.73
C VAL A 177 19.15 -3.35 -16.09
N LEU A 178 17.89 -3.00 -15.93
CA LEU A 178 16.82 -3.86 -15.42
C LEU A 178 15.69 -3.94 -16.46
N LEU A 179 14.78 -4.89 -16.32
CA LEU A 179 13.49 -4.87 -17.02
C LEU A 179 12.48 -4.07 -16.18
N VAL A 180 11.47 -3.50 -16.82
CA VAL A 180 10.36 -2.83 -16.13
C VAL A 180 9.01 -3.23 -16.73
N ASP A 181 8.00 -3.44 -15.87
CA ASP A 181 6.62 -3.73 -16.26
C ASP A 181 5.81 -2.45 -16.56
N GLY A 182 4.55 -2.62 -16.98
CA GLY A 182 3.63 -1.50 -17.20
C GLY A 182 3.24 -0.67 -15.96
N GLN A 183 3.72 -1.03 -14.77
CA GLN A 183 3.42 -0.37 -13.48
C GLN A 183 4.67 0.25 -12.81
N GLY A 184 5.87 0.10 -13.40
CA GLY A 184 7.11 0.62 -12.82
C GLY A 184 7.81 -0.32 -11.82
N THR A 185 7.42 -1.60 -11.81
CA THR A 185 8.10 -2.66 -11.06
C THR A 185 9.39 -3.03 -11.79
N LEU A 186 10.53 -2.90 -11.12
CA LEU A 186 11.84 -3.22 -11.68
C LEU A 186 12.18 -4.70 -11.44
N MET A 187 12.66 -5.38 -12.48
CA MET A 187 12.93 -6.82 -12.50
C MET A 187 14.34 -7.09 -13.03
N GLU A 188 14.99 -8.16 -12.54
CA GLU A 188 16.30 -8.57 -13.03
C GLU A 188 16.18 -9.31 -14.37
N LEU A 189 17.15 -9.12 -15.29
CA LEU A 189 17.16 -9.84 -16.57
C LEU A 189 17.38 -11.34 -16.33
N PRO A 190 16.59 -12.24 -16.98
CA PRO A 190 16.77 -13.67 -16.85
C PRO A 190 17.81 -14.16 -17.86
N ASN A 191 18.75 -15.00 -17.42
CA ASN A 191 19.96 -15.39 -18.18
C ASN A 191 19.71 -16.06 -19.56
N GLN A 192 18.48 -16.45 -19.88
CA GLN A 192 18.15 -17.28 -21.06
C GLN A 192 17.21 -16.62 -22.09
N LYS A 193 16.46 -15.56 -21.74
CA LYS A 193 15.56 -14.87 -22.69
C LYS A 193 16.21 -13.60 -23.22
N LYS A 194 16.18 -13.43 -24.55
CA LYS A 194 16.56 -12.17 -25.22
C LYS A 194 15.34 -11.27 -25.34
N TYR A 195 15.52 -9.97 -25.06
CA TYR A 195 14.48 -8.96 -25.18
C TYR A 195 14.97 -7.81 -26.08
N SER A 196 14.05 -7.18 -26.80
CA SER A 196 14.30 -6.02 -27.65
C SER A 196 13.25 -4.96 -27.33
N PHE A 197 13.62 -4.01 -26.48
CA PHE A 197 12.79 -2.91 -26.02
C PHE A 197 13.64 -1.63 -25.97
N PRO A 198 13.05 -0.42 -26.04
CA PRO A 198 13.77 0.81 -25.73
C PRO A 198 14.17 0.88 -24.26
N VAL A 199 15.18 1.71 -23.96
CA VAL A 199 15.70 1.94 -22.61
C VAL A 199 15.09 3.20 -22.00
N ILE A 200 14.41 3.07 -20.86
CA ILE A 200 13.90 4.20 -20.11
C ILE A 200 14.99 4.77 -19.18
N LEU A 201 15.17 6.09 -19.26
CA LEU A 201 16.03 6.88 -18.36
C LEU A 201 15.21 7.64 -17.30
N GLY A 202 15.90 8.12 -16.26
CA GLY A 202 15.31 8.99 -15.23
C GLY A 202 14.67 8.29 -14.01
N MET A 203 14.63 6.95 -14.00
CA MET A 203 14.05 6.17 -12.89
C MET A 203 15.13 5.69 -11.89
N ASN A 204 14.85 5.83 -10.59
CA ASN A 204 15.73 5.33 -9.52
C ASN A 204 15.12 4.12 -8.77
N SER A 205 15.96 3.18 -8.32
CA SER A 205 15.55 1.97 -7.58
C SER A 205 14.89 2.27 -6.23
N GLY A 206 15.26 3.38 -5.59
CA GLY A 206 14.66 3.84 -4.32
C GLY A 206 13.34 4.61 -4.45
N GLU A 207 12.89 4.94 -5.66
CA GLU A 207 11.60 5.61 -5.88
C GLU A 207 10.40 4.69 -5.55
N PRO A 208 9.33 5.20 -4.91
CA PRO A 208 8.11 4.45 -4.70
C PRO A 208 7.35 4.24 -6.03
N LEU A 209 6.55 3.18 -6.12
CA LEU A 209 5.70 2.92 -7.30
C LEU A 209 4.77 4.09 -7.62
N SER A 210 4.36 4.89 -6.63
CA SER A 210 3.53 6.09 -6.83
C SER A 210 4.17 7.18 -7.69
N THR A 211 5.51 7.25 -7.82
CA THR A 211 6.18 8.18 -8.77
C THR A 211 6.50 7.51 -10.11
N ARG A 212 6.67 6.18 -10.13
CA ARG A 212 6.92 5.43 -11.37
C ARG A 212 5.67 5.17 -12.20
N ILE A 213 4.52 4.88 -11.59
CA ILE A 213 3.25 4.64 -12.31
C ILE A 213 2.89 5.82 -13.24
N PRO A 214 2.98 7.11 -12.82
CA PRO A 214 2.83 8.24 -13.73
C PRO A 214 3.83 8.25 -14.90
N ARG A 215 5.12 7.98 -14.65
CA ARG A 215 6.16 7.90 -15.70
C ARG A 215 5.87 6.77 -16.70
N MET A 216 5.50 5.58 -16.23
CA MET A 216 5.13 4.46 -17.11
C MET A 216 3.84 4.73 -17.90
N ARG A 217 2.89 5.49 -17.36
CA ARG A 217 1.72 5.98 -18.11
C ARG A 217 2.12 6.97 -19.21
N ILE A 218 3.07 7.87 -18.96
CA ILE A 218 3.62 8.77 -19.99
C ILE A 218 4.28 7.92 -21.10
N TYR A 219 5.16 6.98 -20.75
CA TYR A 219 5.78 6.03 -21.70
C TYR A 219 4.74 5.30 -22.57
N GLN A 220 3.71 4.71 -21.95
CA GLN A 220 2.61 4.06 -22.66
C GLN A 220 1.85 5.03 -23.59
N SER A 221 1.63 6.28 -23.18
CA SER A 221 1.01 7.30 -24.03
C SER A 221 1.87 7.72 -25.22
N VAL A 222 3.20 7.74 -25.04
CA VAL A 222 4.16 8.05 -26.11
C VAL A 222 4.17 6.93 -27.14
N LEU A 223 4.36 5.68 -26.71
CA LEU A 223 4.35 4.52 -27.62
C LEU A 223 3.01 4.38 -28.36
N SER A 224 1.88 4.43 -27.66
CA SER A 224 0.56 4.27 -28.29
C SER A 224 0.22 5.40 -29.26
N GLN A 225 0.64 6.65 -29.00
CA GLN A 225 0.52 7.73 -29.99
C GLN A 225 1.42 7.46 -31.21
N LEU A 226 2.68 7.10 -31.01
CA LEU A 226 3.64 6.83 -32.09
C LEU A 226 3.22 5.66 -32.98
N ASP A 227 2.58 4.64 -32.41
CA ASP A 227 2.02 3.49 -33.15
C ASP A 227 0.66 3.79 -33.80
N SER A 228 -0.15 4.71 -33.25
CA SER A 228 -1.49 5.01 -33.78
C SER A 228 -1.49 5.54 -35.23
N GLY A 229 -0.35 6.05 -35.71
CA GLY A 229 -0.14 6.45 -37.10
C GLY A 229 0.12 5.31 -38.09
N GLY A 230 0.10 4.04 -37.67
CA GLY A 230 0.32 2.86 -38.53
C GLY A 230 1.77 2.61 -38.96
N ALA A 231 2.63 3.63 -38.93
CA ALA A 231 4.06 3.53 -39.24
C ALA A 231 4.89 2.80 -38.16
N HIS A 232 4.33 2.58 -36.97
CA HIS A 232 4.99 1.92 -35.84
C HIS A 232 6.32 2.55 -35.39
N TYR A 233 6.36 3.88 -35.28
CA TYR A 233 7.54 4.65 -34.89
C TYR A 233 8.12 4.28 -33.50
N SER A 234 7.39 3.53 -32.67
CA SER A 234 7.91 2.96 -31.42
C SER A 234 9.14 2.06 -31.59
N ARG A 235 9.28 1.44 -32.77
CA ARG A 235 10.36 0.50 -33.10
C ARG A 235 11.69 1.19 -33.41
N ASP A 236 11.62 2.45 -33.82
CA ASP A 236 12.78 3.28 -34.18
C ASP A 236 13.36 4.00 -32.95
N LEU A 237 12.99 3.63 -31.73
CA LEU A 237 13.43 4.28 -30.48
C LEU A 237 14.50 3.44 -29.77
N SER A 238 15.66 4.03 -29.50
CA SER A 238 16.69 3.43 -28.64
C SER A 238 16.42 3.70 -27.17
N GLU A 239 16.19 4.98 -26.81
CA GLU A 239 16.02 5.41 -25.41
C GLU A 239 14.87 6.41 -25.27
N VAL A 240 14.24 6.45 -24.09
CA VAL A 240 13.19 7.42 -23.71
C VAL A 240 13.52 8.01 -22.34
N ASP A 241 13.81 9.30 -22.26
CA ASP A 241 14.04 10.01 -21.01
C ASP A 241 12.72 10.49 -20.39
N LEU A 242 12.43 9.99 -19.19
CA LEU A 242 11.26 10.34 -18.38
C LEU A 242 11.69 11.01 -17.06
N SER A 243 12.92 11.55 -17.00
CA SER A 243 13.41 12.33 -15.87
C SER A 243 12.48 13.50 -15.55
N ASP A 244 12.04 14.21 -16.59
CA ASP A 244 11.17 15.37 -16.55
C ASP A 244 9.81 15.02 -17.19
N PRO A 245 8.67 15.18 -16.49
CA PRO A 245 7.35 14.93 -17.06
C PRO A 245 6.89 16.01 -18.05
N ASP A 246 7.48 17.21 -18.03
CA ASP A 246 7.17 18.30 -18.96
C ASP A 246 8.03 18.25 -20.24
N ASP A 247 9.14 17.49 -20.22
CA ASP A 247 10.06 17.27 -21.34
C ASP A 247 10.48 15.81 -21.51
N VAL A 248 9.58 15.02 -22.14
CA VAL A 248 9.89 13.70 -22.67
C VAL A 248 10.87 13.84 -23.84
N LYS A 249 12.01 13.17 -23.73
CA LYS A 249 13.04 13.13 -24.79
C LYS A 249 13.17 11.70 -25.31
N VAL A 250 13.46 11.57 -26.59
CA VAL A 250 13.53 10.28 -27.28
C VAL A 250 14.78 10.23 -28.13
N LEU A 251 15.58 9.17 -27.99
CA LEU A 251 16.77 8.92 -28.81
C LEU A 251 16.39 7.94 -29.93
N THR A 252 16.56 8.34 -31.20
CA THR A 252 16.11 7.52 -32.35
C THR A 252 17.20 6.61 -32.89
N ASN A 253 16.86 5.34 -33.11
CA ASN A 253 17.71 4.27 -33.65
C ASN A 253 17.76 4.31 -35.18
N ASN A 254 18.35 5.36 -35.75
CA ASN A 254 18.48 5.50 -37.20
C ASN A 254 19.90 5.09 -37.66
N PRO A 255 20.06 4.25 -38.70
CA PRO A 255 21.40 3.90 -39.23
C PRO A 255 22.20 5.10 -39.77
N GLU A 256 21.54 6.21 -40.09
CA GLU A 256 22.17 7.51 -40.42
C GLU A 256 22.66 8.30 -39.19
N GLY A 257 22.57 7.73 -37.99
CA GLY A 257 23.07 8.30 -36.73
C GLY A 257 21.98 8.65 -35.70
N GLU A 258 22.32 8.50 -34.43
CA GLU A 258 21.48 8.85 -33.28
C GLU A 258 21.18 10.35 -33.21
N VAL A 259 19.94 10.71 -32.88
CA VAL A 259 19.51 12.10 -32.64
C VAL A 259 18.59 12.14 -31.42
N LEU A 260 18.82 13.09 -30.51
CA LEU A 260 17.98 13.30 -29.34
C LEU A 260 16.83 14.27 -29.66
N VAL A 261 15.59 13.79 -29.66
CA VAL A 261 14.39 14.59 -29.97
C VAL A 261 13.65 14.94 -28.69
N HIS A 262 13.49 16.23 -28.37
CA HIS A 262 12.64 16.69 -27.28
C HIS A 262 11.20 16.83 -27.79
N LEU A 263 10.28 16.01 -27.28
CA LEU A 263 8.87 16.02 -27.66
C LEU A 263 8.00 16.85 -26.70
N GLY A 264 8.48 17.16 -25.49
CA GLY A 264 7.71 17.89 -24.48
C GLY A 264 6.72 16.98 -23.74
N SER A 265 5.53 17.50 -23.43
CA SER A 265 4.52 16.84 -22.60
C SER A 265 3.22 16.43 -23.33
N SER A 266 3.12 16.71 -24.62
CA SER A 266 1.90 16.47 -25.42
C SER A 266 2.17 16.39 -26.92
N ASN A 267 1.18 15.92 -27.68
CA ASN A 267 1.20 15.82 -29.15
C ASN A 267 2.42 15.05 -29.71
N TYR A 268 2.80 13.96 -29.03
CA TYR A 268 4.04 13.22 -29.29
C TYR A 268 4.13 12.73 -30.73
N LEU A 269 3.03 12.20 -31.29
CA LEU A 269 3.00 11.71 -32.67
C LEU A 269 3.25 12.82 -33.69
N ASP A 270 2.57 13.96 -33.56
CA ASP A 270 2.65 15.01 -34.59
C ASP A 270 3.98 15.76 -34.52
N ARG A 271 4.54 15.93 -33.32
CA ARG A 271 5.92 16.39 -33.14
C ARG A 271 6.92 15.39 -33.74
N TYR A 272 6.75 14.09 -33.52
CA TYR A 272 7.62 13.08 -34.14
C TYR A 272 7.48 13.01 -35.68
N LYS A 273 6.28 13.21 -36.24
CA LYS A 273 6.11 13.38 -37.70
C LYS A 273 6.90 14.56 -38.25
N VAL A 274 6.96 15.69 -37.52
CA VAL A 274 7.77 16.85 -37.92
C VAL A 274 9.27 16.50 -37.92
N TYR A 275 9.76 15.71 -36.95
CA TYR A 275 11.13 15.16 -36.99
C TYR A 275 11.35 14.27 -38.23
N VAL A 276 10.51 13.24 -38.42
CA VAL A 276 10.65 12.26 -39.52
C VAL A 276 10.58 12.93 -40.90
N GLY A 277 9.76 13.96 -41.06
CA GLY A 277 9.65 14.70 -42.32
C GLY A 277 10.91 15.49 -42.71
N HIS A 278 11.58 16.13 -41.75
CA HIS A 278 12.65 17.10 -42.02
C HIS A 278 14.06 16.61 -41.65
N VAL A 279 14.22 15.49 -40.92
CA VAL A 279 15.54 14.99 -40.48
C VAL A 279 16.53 14.79 -41.65
N ARG A 280 16.04 14.42 -42.83
CA ARG A 280 16.85 14.30 -44.05
C ARG A 280 17.40 15.65 -44.54
N GLU A 281 16.60 16.71 -44.45
CA GLU A 281 17.01 18.07 -44.83
C GLU A 281 18.04 18.61 -43.84
N TRP A 282 17.83 18.37 -42.53
CA TRP A 282 18.79 18.78 -41.50
C TRP A 282 20.12 18.03 -41.60
N ARG A 283 20.12 16.74 -41.95
CA ARG A 283 21.35 15.97 -42.24
C ARG A 283 22.06 16.40 -43.55
N GLN A 284 21.38 17.09 -44.46
CA GLN A 284 22.00 17.70 -45.65
C GLN A 284 22.57 19.10 -45.36
N GLN A 285 22.04 19.80 -44.36
CA GLN A 285 22.51 21.12 -43.93
C GLN A 285 23.61 21.04 -42.87
N PHE A 286 23.66 19.95 -42.10
CA PHE A 286 24.60 19.73 -41.00
C PHE A 286 25.10 18.28 -41.01
N ASP A 287 26.42 18.08 -41.08
CA ASP A 287 27.06 16.74 -41.15
C ASP A 287 26.60 15.78 -40.04
N LYS A 288 26.23 16.32 -38.88
CA LYS A 288 25.64 15.58 -37.76
C LYS A 288 24.71 16.48 -36.94
N VAL A 289 23.55 15.94 -36.56
CA VAL A 289 22.59 16.59 -35.64
C VAL A 289 22.70 15.95 -34.26
N GLU A 290 22.98 16.73 -33.21
CA GLU A 290 23.10 16.25 -31.82
C GLU A 290 21.70 16.15 -31.19
N SER A 291 20.88 17.20 -31.30
CA SER A 291 19.50 17.20 -30.81
C SER A 291 18.56 18.09 -31.62
N VAL A 292 17.26 17.79 -31.55
CA VAL A 292 16.17 18.60 -32.12
C VAL A 292 15.14 18.85 -31.03
N ASP A 293 14.83 20.11 -30.76
CA ASP A 293 13.79 20.51 -29.82
C ASP A 293 12.51 20.92 -30.55
N LEU A 294 11.44 20.18 -30.28
CA LEU A 294 10.10 20.31 -30.87
C LEU A 294 9.04 20.66 -29.81
N ARG A 295 9.46 21.16 -28.64
CA ARG A 295 8.55 21.55 -27.55
C ARG A 295 7.68 22.76 -27.90
N TYR A 296 8.05 23.53 -28.92
CA TYR A 296 7.41 24.78 -29.32
C TYR A 296 6.68 24.64 -30.67
N ASP A 297 5.35 24.77 -30.68
CA ASP A 297 4.50 24.44 -31.85
C ASP A 297 4.72 25.29 -33.12
N ARG A 298 5.60 26.31 -33.06
CA ARG A 298 5.94 27.22 -34.17
C ARG A 298 7.44 27.45 -34.35
N GLN A 299 8.29 26.73 -33.60
CA GLN A 299 9.75 26.91 -33.62
C GLN A 299 10.44 25.57 -33.44
N ILE A 300 11.20 25.16 -34.44
CA ILE A 300 12.06 23.98 -34.38
C ILE A 300 13.48 24.46 -34.09
N ILE A 301 14.10 23.95 -33.03
CA ILE A 301 15.48 24.31 -32.67
C ILE A 301 16.35 23.07 -32.93
N VAL A 302 17.16 23.13 -33.99
CA VAL A 302 18.13 22.08 -34.34
C VAL A 302 19.48 22.45 -33.75
N ASN A 303 20.06 21.57 -32.95
CA ASN A 303 21.42 21.68 -32.43
C ASN A 303 22.33 20.71 -33.22
N PRO A 304 23.08 21.19 -34.22
CA PRO A 304 24.09 20.37 -34.88
C PRO A 304 25.27 20.07 -33.95
N ASP A 305 25.91 18.92 -34.15
CA ASP A 305 27.16 18.59 -33.47
C ASP A 305 28.30 19.42 -34.08
N LEU A 306 28.51 20.62 -33.54
CA LEU A 306 29.47 21.61 -34.05
C LEU A 306 30.95 21.22 -33.81
N ASN A 307 31.29 19.96 -33.50
CA ASN A 307 32.66 19.52 -33.16
C ASN A 307 33.67 19.44 -34.34
N GLY A 308 33.59 20.36 -35.30
CA GLY A 308 34.78 20.94 -35.93
C GLY A 308 35.32 22.14 -35.12
N ALA A 309 34.45 22.85 -34.41
CA ALA A 309 34.78 23.93 -33.49
C ALA A 309 35.04 23.37 -32.08
N ILE A 310 36.29 23.48 -31.63
CA ILE A 310 36.72 23.11 -30.28
C ILE A 310 35.81 23.79 -29.25
N LYS A 311 35.05 23.00 -28.46
CA LYS A 311 34.43 23.46 -27.20
C LYS A 311 35.56 23.89 -26.25
N GLN A 312 35.98 25.15 -26.35
CA GLN A 312 37.01 25.74 -25.49
C GLN A 312 36.51 25.70 -24.05
N SER A 313 37.00 24.73 -23.26
CA SER A 313 36.72 24.64 -21.85
C SER A 313 37.01 25.99 -21.18
N PRO A 314 36.04 26.59 -20.45
CA PRO A 314 36.21 27.92 -19.89
C PRO A 314 37.45 27.94 -19.00
N LEU A 315 38.39 28.84 -19.33
CA LEU A 315 39.73 28.87 -18.74
C LEU A 315 39.66 28.75 -17.22
N SER A 316 40.35 27.74 -16.68
CA SER A 316 40.34 27.49 -15.24
C SER A 316 40.79 28.73 -14.48
N ARG A 317 40.28 28.95 -13.26
CA ARG A 317 40.62 30.16 -12.48
C ARG A 317 42.12 30.30 -12.21
N SER A 318 42.87 29.20 -12.21
CA SER A 318 44.35 29.23 -12.17
C SER A 318 44.96 29.69 -13.49
N ALA A 319 44.52 29.18 -14.65
CA ALA A 319 44.99 29.62 -15.96
C ALA A 319 44.69 31.12 -16.20
N ALA A 320 43.48 31.57 -15.87
CA ALA A 320 43.10 32.99 -15.97
C ALA A 320 43.95 33.89 -15.04
N LYS A 321 44.26 33.42 -13.82
CA LYS A 321 45.13 34.15 -12.89
C LYS A 321 46.58 34.18 -13.37
N ALA A 322 47.08 33.10 -13.97
CA ALA A 322 48.42 33.04 -14.56
C ALA A 322 48.56 33.98 -15.77
N ALA A 323 47.56 34.03 -16.66
CA ALA A 323 47.56 34.95 -17.80
C ALA A 323 47.59 36.43 -17.39
N MET A 324 46.86 36.79 -16.32
CA MET A 324 46.93 38.15 -15.76
C MET A 324 48.27 38.43 -15.07
N ALA A 325 48.86 37.46 -14.38
CA ALA A 325 50.20 37.60 -13.79
C ALA A 325 51.30 37.75 -14.86
N ALA A 326 51.10 37.17 -16.05
CA ALA A 326 51.94 37.35 -17.23
C ALA A 326 51.68 38.67 -18.02
N GLY A 327 50.83 39.57 -17.49
CA GLY A 327 50.64 40.91 -18.05
C GLY A 327 49.73 41.02 -19.28
N VAL A 328 49.01 39.95 -19.66
CA VAL A 328 48.12 39.96 -20.83
C VAL A 328 46.90 40.87 -20.58
N LYS A 329 46.75 41.93 -21.38
CA LYS A 329 45.68 42.94 -21.21
C LYS A 329 44.31 42.40 -21.69
N PRO A 330 43.21 42.61 -20.94
CA PRO A 330 41.90 42.02 -21.23
C PRO A 330 41.12 42.78 -22.32
N ALA A 331 41.69 42.91 -23.52
CA ALA A 331 41.04 43.56 -24.67
C ALA A 331 40.44 42.57 -25.68
N ALA A 332 40.83 41.29 -25.64
CA ALA A 332 40.38 40.24 -26.56
C ALA A 332 39.22 39.37 -25.99
N LEU A 333 38.44 39.90 -25.04
CA LEU A 333 37.43 39.14 -24.27
C LEU A 333 36.03 39.78 -24.25
N THR A 334 35.69 40.63 -25.24
CA THR A 334 34.34 41.19 -25.37
C THR A 334 33.88 41.31 -26.83
N THR A 335 33.02 40.38 -27.28
CA THR A 335 32.22 40.56 -28.50
C THR A 335 30.75 40.22 -28.23
N ARG A 336 29.94 41.27 -28.10
CA ARG A 336 28.46 41.29 -28.23
C ARG A 336 27.64 40.30 -27.38
N LEU A 337 27.34 40.71 -26.15
CA LEU A 337 26.02 40.49 -25.55
C LEU A 337 25.28 41.84 -25.54
N THR A 338 24.27 42.01 -26.40
CA THR A 338 23.65 43.33 -26.66
C THR A 338 22.17 43.38 -26.28
N THR A 339 21.89 43.93 -25.10
CA THR A 339 20.59 44.51 -24.68
C THR A 339 19.41 43.51 -24.53
N ASN A 340 18.33 43.78 -23.81
CA ASN A 340 17.92 44.95 -23.02
C ASN A 340 17.02 44.51 -21.84
N SER A 341 17.14 45.14 -20.66
CA SER A 341 16.00 45.40 -19.75
C SER A 341 16.40 46.25 -18.55
N LYS A 342 15.90 47.49 -18.56
CA LYS A 342 16.14 48.59 -17.62
C LYS A 342 15.56 48.31 -16.22
N ALA A 343 16.39 48.35 -15.18
CA ALA A 343 15.97 48.43 -13.77
C ALA A 343 16.74 49.56 -13.07
N VAL A 344 16.05 50.38 -12.26
CA VAL A 344 16.61 51.61 -11.66
C VAL A 344 16.80 51.42 -10.15
N ALA A 345 17.98 51.78 -9.65
CA ALA A 345 18.30 51.74 -8.22
C ALA A 345 18.09 53.11 -7.54
N PRO A 346 17.44 53.18 -6.36
CA PRO A 346 17.37 54.39 -5.54
C PRO A 346 18.60 54.57 -4.63
N ARG A 347 18.98 55.82 -4.35
CA ARG A 347 19.99 56.19 -3.34
C ARG A 347 19.37 56.30 -1.93
N PRO A 348 20.17 56.15 -0.85
CA PRO A 348 19.72 56.43 0.52
C PRO A 348 19.86 57.92 0.91
N VAL A 349 18.87 58.45 1.63
CA VAL A 349 18.90 59.73 2.38
C VAL A 349 18.12 59.54 3.69
N ALA A 350 18.37 60.38 4.70
CA ALA A 350 17.99 60.17 6.10
C ALA A 350 16.53 60.54 6.48
N THR A 351 16.15 60.11 7.69
CA THR A 351 15.01 60.57 8.53
C THR A 351 15.05 62.09 8.79
N PRO A 352 13.94 62.76 9.18
CA PRO A 352 12.92 62.36 10.19
C PRO A 352 11.47 62.32 9.60
N GLU A 353 10.33 62.27 10.33
CA GLU A 353 9.98 62.58 11.73
C GLU A 353 8.63 61.94 12.19
N LYS A 354 8.24 62.19 13.45
CA LYS A 354 6.88 62.15 14.06
C LYS A 354 6.09 60.82 14.16
N LYS A 355 5.90 60.41 15.42
CA LYS A 355 5.01 59.32 15.87
C LYS A 355 3.53 59.73 15.81
N ARG A 356 2.63 58.85 15.32
CA ARG A 356 1.20 58.83 15.71
C ARG A 356 0.76 57.40 16.01
N LYS A 357 0.25 57.14 17.23
CA LYS A 357 -0.37 55.85 17.60
C LYS A 357 -1.86 55.88 17.28
N VAL A 358 -2.39 54.82 16.69
CA VAL A 358 -3.83 54.46 16.71
C VAL A 358 -3.96 52.98 17.08
N LYS A 359 -5.06 52.60 17.72
CA LYS A 359 -5.23 51.31 18.42
C LYS A 359 -5.57 50.16 17.46
N ALA A 360 -5.00 48.98 17.69
CA ALA A 360 -5.45 47.75 17.04
C ALA A 360 -6.68 47.16 17.77
N TRP A 361 -7.63 46.62 17.00
CA TRP A 361 -8.89 46.06 17.50
C TRP A 361 -8.79 44.53 17.61
N HIS A 362 -9.03 43.96 18.80
CA HIS A 362 -9.02 42.51 18.99
C HIS A 362 -10.29 41.84 18.42
N ARG A 363 -10.16 40.95 17.44
CA ARG A 363 -11.21 40.00 17.05
C ARG A 363 -10.89 38.62 17.62
N LYS A 364 -11.77 38.10 18.49
CA LYS A 364 -11.64 36.77 19.11
C LYS A 364 -11.94 35.66 18.09
N THR A 365 -11.18 34.58 18.12
CA THR A 365 -11.52 33.28 17.48
C THR A 365 -11.46 32.15 18.52
N ALA A 366 -12.25 31.10 18.32
CA ALA A 366 -12.63 30.18 19.39
C ALA A 366 -11.70 28.96 19.54
N ARG A 367 -11.42 28.58 20.80
CA ARG A 367 -10.76 27.31 21.15
C ARG A 367 -11.71 26.13 20.88
N LYS A 368 -11.38 25.26 19.94
CA LYS A 368 -11.89 23.87 19.95
C LYS A 368 -11.05 23.04 20.93
N LYS A 369 -11.71 22.16 21.69
CA LYS A 369 -11.04 21.25 22.64
C LYS A 369 -10.45 20.07 21.89
N THR A 370 -9.20 19.71 22.17
CA THR A 370 -8.62 18.40 21.83
C THR A 370 -8.98 17.38 22.93
N TRP A 371 -9.19 16.13 22.53
CA TRP A 371 -9.37 15.01 23.45
C TRP A 371 -7.99 14.39 23.78
N ALA A 372 -7.83 13.87 25.00
CA ALA A 372 -6.58 13.24 25.44
C ALA A 372 -6.76 11.72 25.53
N SER A 373 -6.07 10.98 24.65
CA SER A 373 -5.93 9.54 24.76
C SER A 373 -4.97 9.18 25.89
N LYS A 374 -5.38 8.26 26.78
CA LYS A 374 -4.52 7.77 27.87
C LYS A 374 -3.35 6.96 27.31
N THR A 375 -2.13 7.30 27.71
CA THR A 375 -0.97 6.42 27.57
C THR A 375 -0.97 5.37 28.69
N TRP A 376 -0.60 4.14 28.36
CA TRP A 376 -0.44 3.02 29.29
C TRP A 376 1.04 2.66 29.41
N THR A 377 1.54 2.47 30.62
CA THR A 377 2.95 2.20 30.90
C THR A 377 3.12 0.88 31.69
N PRO A 378 3.97 -0.05 31.24
CA PRO A 378 4.36 -1.20 32.03
C PRO A 378 5.47 -0.81 33.04
N LYS A 379 5.33 -1.22 34.30
CA LYS A 379 6.41 -1.08 35.30
C LYS A 379 7.58 -2.01 34.97
N LYS A 380 8.79 -1.45 34.85
CA LYS A 380 10.03 -2.16 35.18
C LYS A 380 10.45 -1.77 36.59
N SER A 381 10.63 -2.75 37.47
CA SER A 381 11.23 -2.58 38.80
C SER A 381 12.47 -3.47 38.90
N TRP A 382 13.62 -2.85 39.15
CA TRP A 382 14.91 -3.53 39.29
C TRP A 382 15.33 -3.52 40.77
N LYS A 383 16.02 -4.58 41.21
CA LYS A 383 16.70 -4.67 42.52
C LYS A 383 18.07 -5.34 42.33
N PRO A 384 19.17 -4.82 42.90
CA PRO A 384 20.51 -5.40 42.81
C PRO A 384 20.96 -6.10 44.12
N ALA A 385 22.20 -6.64 44.11
CA ALA A 385 23.00 -7.17 45.24
C ALA A 385 22.46 -8.49 45.89
N THR A 386 23.24 -9.50 46.31
CA THR A 386 24.66 -9.93 46.17
C THR A 386 24.69 -11.48 46.45
N GLU A 387 25.77 -12.30 46.49
CA GLU A 387 27.25 -12.18 46.44
C GLU A 387 27.92 -13.53 46.04
N ALA A 388 29.27 -13.56 46.00
CA ALA A 388 30.18 -14.72 46.18
C ALA A 388 30.18 -15.89 45.16
N ALA A 389 31.27 -16.66 44.97
CA ALA A 389 32.73 -16.42 45.10
C ALA A 389 33.57 -17.62 44.58
N ARG A 390 34.70 -17.36 43.86
CA ARG A 390 35.85 -18.27 43.57
C ARG A 390 35.52 -19.53 42.72
N THR A 391 36.35 -20.10 41.84
CA THR A 391 37.80 -20.06 41.51
C THR A 391 38.01 -19.84 39.98
N GLY A 392 39.19 -19.52 39.39
CA GLY A 392 40.48 -20.24 39.36
C GLY A 392 40.37 -21.49 38.46
N THR A 393 41.13 -21.70 37.36
CA THR A 393 42.53 -21.30 37.03
C THR A 393 42.78 -21.16 35.50
N LYS A 394 43.97 -20.67 35.07
CA LYS A 394 44.49 -20.57 33.67
C LYS A 394 45.12 -21.92 33.15
N PRO A 395 45.84 -22.00 32.00
CA PRO A 395 45.38 -21.91 30.60
C PRO A 395 45.89 -23.06 29.67
N SER A 396 45.63 -22.93 28.35
CA SER A 396 46.21 -23.54 27.12
C SER A 396 47.67 -24.06 27.09
N PRO A 397 48.15 -24.74 26.00
CA PRO A 397 47.51 -25.32 24.79
C PRO A 397 47.96 -26.78 24.45
N ALA A 398 47.50 -27.38 23.32
CA ALA A 398 48.37 -27.93 22.24
C ALA A 398 47.65 -28.82 21.17
N ILE A 399 47.97 -28.54 19.89
CA ILE A 399 48.29 -29.47 18.77
C ILE A 399 47.48 -30.77 18.57
N ALA A 400 46.81 -30.85 17.41
CA ALA A 400 46.90 -31.98 16.49
C ALA A 400 46.76 -31.44 15.04
N LYS A 401 47.59 -31.91 14.10
CA LYS A 401 47.59 -31.51 12.69
C LYS A 401 47.98 -32.74 11.86
N GLU A 402 47.03 -33.31 11.12
CA GLU A 402 47.24 -34.54 10.36
C GLU A 402 47.40 -34.25 8.86
N GLN A 403 48.35 -34.92 8.24
CA GLN A 403 48.65 -34.93 6.80
C GLN A 403 49.11 -36.35 6.45
N GLU A 404 49.18 -36.64 5.14
CA GLU A 404 49.69 -37.90 4.55
C GLU A 404 48.73 -39.11 4.73
N HIS A 405 48.63 -40.06 3.78
CA HIS A 405 49.27 -40.13 2.46
C HIS A 405 48.42 -41.00 1.49
N GLN A 406 48.15 -40.50 0.28
CA GLN A 406 48.26 -41.19 -1.02
C GLN A 406 47.72 -40.30 -2.15
#